data_AF-A0A1Y4WFR6-F1
#
_entry.id   AF-A0A1Y4WFR6-F1
#
_cell.length_a   1.000
_cell.length_b   1.000
_cell.length_c   1.000
_cell.angle_alpha   90.00
_cell.angle_beta   90.00
_cell.angle_gamma   90.00
#
_symmetry.space_group_name_H-M   'P 1'
#
loop_
_entity.id
_entity.type
_entity.pdbx_description
1 polymer ?
#
loop_
_entity_poly.entity_id
_entity_poly.type
_entity_poly.pdbx_seq_one_letter_code
_entity_poly.pdbx_strand_id
1 'polypeptide(L)'
;MRDPYSVLGVSQNASDEEIKKAYRELARKYHPDNYQNNPLADLAEEKMKEINEAYEAINKQRSSGGGSYQQSGSNYGGGYQQQSSYSSSTPTYARVRNLINAGDLGTAERLLYEVSQKDGEWYFLSGSIAYRKGWLDEAMQNYTLAVQMDPGNMEYRQALNMLQQRGGGYRPYGYTNTVDGLDCCTTMLCLNCLCGGGNC
;
A
#
# COMPACT_ATOMS: atom_id res chain seq x y z
N MET A 1 16.07 13.47 -32.82
CA MET A 1 15.50 13.64 -31.47
C MET A 1 14.37 14.66 -31.58
N ARG A 2 13.12 14.26 -31.33
CA ARG A 2 12.02 15.22 -31.22
C ARG A 2 12.09 15.84 -29.84
N ASP A 3 12.02 17.16 -29.78
CA ASP A 3 12.07 17.92 -28.54
C ASP A 3 10.77 17.66 -27.76
N PRO A 4 10.80 17.09 -26.55
CA PRO A 4 9.59 16.61 -25.87
C PRO A 4 8.62 17.76 -25.55
N TYR A 5 9.13 18.97 -25.34
CA TYR A 5 8.31 20.19 -25.21
C TYR A 5 7.53 20.51 -26.48
N SER A 6 8.12 20.28 -27.65
CA SER A 6 7.44 20.47 -28.95
C SER A 6 6.35 19.43 -29.18
N VAL A 7 6.50 18.21 -28.65
CA VAL A 7 5.48 17.15 -28.74
C VAL A 7 4.23 17.51 -27.93
N LEU A 8 4.42 18.09 -26.75
CA LEU A 8 3.32 18.60 -25.91
C LEU A 8 2.79 19.97 -26.37
N GLY A 9 3.45 20.62 -27.33
CA GLY A 9 3.07 21.96 -27.81
C GLY A 9 3.31 23.07 -26.78
N VAL A 10 4.26 22.87 -25.86
CA VAL A 10 4.59 23.82 -24.79
C VAL A 10 5.99 24.38 -24.99
N SER A 11 6.25 25.56 -24.41
CA SER A 11 7.60 26.14 -24.39
C SER A 11 8.53 25.30 -23.51
N GLN A 12 9.84 25.28 -23.83
CA GLN A 12 10.85 24.67 -22.96
C GLN A 12 10.89 25.33 -21.56
N ASN A 13 10.44 26.58 -21.46
CA ASN A 13 10.33 27.33 -20.21
C ASN A 13 8.96 27.18 -19.51
N ALA A 14 8.07 26.31 -20.01
CA ALA A 14 6.75 26.11 -19.42
C ALA A 14 6.85 25.59 -17.97
N SER A 15 5.94 26.04 -17.12
CA SER A 15 5.81 25.55 -15.75
C SER A 15 5.31 24.10 -15.72
N ASP A 16 5.54 23.39 -14.61
CA ASP A 16 5.03 22.02 -14.42
C ASP A 16 3.51 21.94 -14.54
N GLU A 17 2.82 23.01 -14.15
CA GLU A 17 1.36 23.12 -14.27
C GLU A 17 0.91 23.20 -15.73
N GLU A 18 1.60 24.01 -16.55
CA GLU A 18 1.34 24.12 -17.98
C GLU A 18 1.62 22.82 -18.71
N ILE A 19 2.73 22.13 -18.37
CA ILE A 19 3.08 20.82 -18.92
C ILE A 19 1.99 19.79 -18.58
N LYS A 20 1.54 19.73 -17.31
CA LYS A 20 0.45 18.85 -16.86
C LYS A 20 -0.90 19.21 -17.49
N LYS A 21 -1.15 20.48 -17.77
CA LYS A 21 -2.39 20.94 -18.41
C LYS A 21 -2.41 20.53 -19.88
N ALA A 22 -1.34 20.81 -20.61
CA ALA A 22 -1.19 20.41 -22.02
C ALA A 22 -1.29 18.89 -22.18
N TYR A 23 -0.62 18.12 -21.31
CA TYR A 23 -0.75 16.66 -21.28
C TYR A 23 -2.21 16.21 -21.11
N ARG A 24 -2.94 16.77 -20.14
CA ARG A 24 -4.36 16.42 -19.89
C ARG A 24 -5.30 16.82 -21.02
N GLU A 25 -5.00 17.87 -21.76
CA GLU A 25 -5.77 18.28 -22.93
C GLU A 25 -5.52 17.35 -24.13
N LEU A 26 -4.25 17.00 -24.38
CA LEU A 26 -3.87 16.08 -25.43
C LEU A 26 -4.35 14.65 -25.15
N ALA A 27 -4.23 14.16 -23.91
CA ALA A 27 -4.72 12.85 -23.50
C ALA A 27 -6.24 12.71 -23.66
N ARG A 28 -7.02 13.77 -23.38
CA ARG A 28 -8.46 13.78 -23.66
C ARG A 28 -8.76 13.81 -25.15
N LYS A 29 -7.95 14.52 -25.94
CA LYS A 29 -8.11 14.62 -27.40
C LYS A 29 -7.82 13.31 -28.13
N TYR A 30 -6.86 12.53 -27.64
CA TYR A 30 -6.45 11.23 -28.20
C TYR A 30 -6.91 10.04 -27.35
N HIS A 31 -7.90 10.23 -26.47
CA HIS A 31 -8.38 9.16 -25.60
C HIS A 31 -9.02 8.05 -26.46
N PRO A 32 -8.72 6.75 -26.22
CA PRO A 32 -9.23 5.65 -27.03
C PRO A 32 -10.76 5.59 -27.09
N ASP A 33 -11.43 6.08 -26.04
CA ASP A 33 -12.91 6.19 -25.97
C ASP A 33 -13.50 7.11 -27.07
N ASN A 34 -12.77 8.14 -27.51
CA ASN A 34 -13.21 9.01 -28.61
C ASN A 34 -12.99 8.38 -30.00
N TYR A 35 -12.24 7.28 -30.11
CA TYR A 35 -11.86 6.66 -31.39
C TYR A 35 -12.25 5.18 -31.51
N GLN A 36 -13.09 4.66 -30.62
CA GLN A 36 -13.52 3.25 -30.57
C GLN A 36 -14.09 2.67 -31.89
N ASN A 37 -14.47 3.50 -32.87
CA ASN A 37 -14.99 3.06 -34.18
C ASN A 37 -14.39 3.86 -35.36
N ASN A 38 -13.18 4.39 -35.23
CA ASN A 38 -12.56 5.25 -36.25
C ASN A 38 -11.29 4.58 -36.80
N PRO A 39 -11.05 4.55 -38.12
CA PRO A 39 -9.78 4.07 -38.70
C PRO A 39 -8.55 4.89 -38.27
N LEU A 40 -8.76 6.00 -37.56
CA LEU A 40 -7.74 6.84 -36.95
C LEU A 40 -7.35 6.38 -35.53
N ALA A 41 -7.93 5.29 -35.00
CA ALA A 41 -7.62 4.77 -33.67
C ALA A 41 -6.13 4.42 -33.53
N ASP A 42 -5.55 3.77 -34.53
CA ASP A 42 -4.13 3.39 -34.55
C ASP A 42 -3.21 4.64 -34.49
N LEU A 43 -3.58 5.70 -35.22
CA LEU A 43 -2.85 6.97 -35.20
C LEU A 43 -3.04 7.73 -33.88
N ALA A 44 -4.22 7.61 -33.25
CA ALA A 44 -4.48 8.21 -31.94
C ALA A 44 -3.68 7.52 -30.84
N GLU A 45 -3.55 6.19 -30.90
CA GLU A 45 -2.71 5.41 -30.00
C GLU A 45 -1.23 5.76 -30.15
N GLU A 46 -0.72 5.82 -31.39
CA GLU A 46 0.65 6.23 -31.67
C GLU A 46 0.93 7.65 -31.14
N LYS A 47 -0.01 8.59 -31.37
CA LYS A 47 0.09 9.95 -30.82
C LYS A 47 0.06 9.99 -29.31
N MET A 48 -0.82 9.22 -28.68
CA MET A 48 -0.90 9.18 -27.22
C MET A 48 0.38 8.61 -26.61
N LYS A 49 1.00 7.62 -27.26
CA LYS A 49 2.31 7.11 -26.86
C LYS A 49 3.41 8.17 -26.96
N GLU A 50 3.48 8.92 -28.06
CA GLU A 50 4.42 10.05 -28.22
C GLU A 50 4.24 11.11 -27.12
N ILE A 51 2.99 11.41 -26.76
CA ILE A 51 2.64 12.38 -25.70
C ILE A 51 3.11 11.90 -24.32
N ASN A 52 2.93 10.61 -24.01
CA ASN A 52 3.37 10.02 -22.75
C ASN A 52 4.90 10.04 -22.63
N GLU A 53 5.60 9.57 -23.68
CA GLU A 53 7.06 9.56 -23.72
C GLU A 53 7.65 10.97 -23.57
N ALA A 54 7.02 11.98 -24.19
CA ALA A 54 7.44 13.37 -24.07
C ALA A 54 7.26 13.92 -22.65
N TYR A 55 6.11 13.65 -22.02
CA TYR A 55 5.85 14.07 -20.64
C TYR A 55 6.82 13.43 -19.66
N GLU A 56 7.10 12.14 -19.81
CA GLU A 56 8.08 11.43 -18.99
C GLU A 56 9.50 11.96 -19.19
N ALA A 57 9.89 12.24 -20.45
CA ALA A 57 11.19 12.81 -20.76
C ALA A 57 11.40 14.19 -20.12
N ILE A 58 10.40 15.08 -20.18
CA ILE A 58 10.45 16.40 -19.52
C ILE A 58 10.54 16.23 -18.00
N ASN A 59 9.70 15.36 -17.45
CA ASN A 59 9.68 15.14 -16.00
C ASN A 59 11.02 14.57 -15.51
N LYS A 60 11.64 13.68 -16.29
CA LYS A 60 12.99 13.14 -16.02
C LYS A 60 14.07 14.21 -16.15
N GLN A 61 14.01 15.06 -17.17
CA GLN A 61 14.96 16.18 -17.35
C GLN A 61 14.89 17.17 -16.19
N ARG A 62 13.68 17.52 -15.74
CA ARG A 62 13.46 18.42 -14.60
C ARG A 62 13.84 17.77 -13.27
N SER A 63 13.51 16.49 -13.08
CA SER A 63 13.82 15.73 -11.86
C SER A 63 15.31 15.43 -11.70
N SER A 64 16.06 15.24 -12.80
CA SER A 64 17.53 15.05 -12.75
C SER A 64 18.30 16.30 -12.29
N GLY A 65 17.66 17.48 -12.28
CA GLY A 65 18.24 18.74 -11.78
C GLY A 65 18.02 19.01 -10.28
N GLY A 66 17.20 18.22 -9.59
CA GLY A 66 16.97 18.40 -8.16
C GLY A 66 15.72 17.69 -7.65
N GLY A 67 15.93 16.67 -6.82
CA GLY A 67 14.92 16.13 -5.91
C GLY A 67 13.89 15.21 -6.56
N SER A 68 14.11 13.90 -6.35
CA SER A 68 13.14 12.80 -6.38
C SER A 68 11.66 13.22 -6.33
N TYR A 69 11.05 13.50 -7.49
CA TYR A 69 9.60 13.63 -7.59
C TYR A 69 9.00 12.24 -7.80
N GLN A 70 8.58 11.65 -6.68
CA GLN A 70 7.87 10.40 -6.59
C GLN A 70 6.61 10.47 -7.47
N GLN A 71 6.52 9.54 -8.42
CA GLN A 71 5.41 9.32 -9.33
C GLN A 71 4.09 9.19 -8.57
N SER A 72 3.39 10.32 -8.37
CA SER A 72 2.01 10.32 -7.90
C SER A 72 1.09 10.06 -9.09
N GLY A 73 0.99 8.78 -9.47
CA GLY A 73 -0.15 8.28 -10.21
C GLY A 73 -1.35 8.22 -9.27
N SER A 74 -2.18 9.26 -9.28
CA SER A 74 -3.55 9.17 -8.77
C SER A 74 -4.33 8.20 -9.67
N ASN A 75 -4.34 6.93 -9.29
CA ASN A 75 -5.36 5.99 -9.71
C ASN A 75 -6.36 5.86 -8.55
N TYR A 76 -7.59 6.31 -8.82
CA TYR A 76 -8.76 6.13 -7.96
C TYR A 76 -9.05 4.63 -7.83
N GLY A 77 -8.56 4.03 -6.76
CA GLY A 77 -8.83 2.64 -6.41
C GLY A 77 -8.20 2.31 -5.07
N GLY A 78 -8.98 2.40 -3.99
CA GLY A 78 -8.56 1.95 -2.68
C GLY A 78 -8.22 0.46 -2.71
N GLY A 79 -6.93 0.16 -2.78
CA GLY A 79 -6.40 -1.19 -2.76
C GLY A 79 -5.00 -1.15 -2.17
N TYR A 80 -4.83 -1.82 -1.03
CA TYR A 80 -3.53 -2.05 -0.40
C TYR A 80 -2.57 -2.71 -1.40
N GLN A 81 -1.72 -1.91 -2.02
CA GLN A 81 -0.62 -2.39 -2.85
C GLN A 81 0.69 -1.89 -2.24
N GLN A 82 1.09 -2.57 -1.18
CA GLN A 82 2.43 -2.44 -0.64
C GLN A 82 3.32 -3.38 -1.44
N GLN A 83 3.98 -2.81 -2.45
CA GLN A 83 5.01 -3.49 -3.21
C GLN A 83 6.28 -3.54 -2.36
N SER A 84 6.29 -4.40 -1.35
CA SER A 84 7.53 -4.81 -0.68
C SER A 84 8.12 -5.96 -1.48
N SER A 85 9.10 -5.62 -2.32
CA SER A 85 9.92 -6.57 -3.06
C SER A 85 10.90 -7.27 -2.10
N TYR A 86 10.38 -8.15 -1.24
CA TYR A 86 11.22 -9.03 -0.43
C TYR A 86 11.68 -10.20 -1.28
N SER A 87 12.98 -10.43 -1.29
CA SER A 87 13.60 -11.61 -1.89
C SER A 87 13.18 -12.84 -1.09
N SER A 88 12.03 -13.40 -1.45
CA SER A 88 11.46 -14.59 -0.85
C SER A 88 12.43 -15.76 -0.95
N SER A 89 12.75 -16.37 0.18
CA SER A 89 13.78 -17.41 0.32
C SER A 89 13.40 -18.75 -0.32
N THR A 90 12.24 -18.85 -0.98
CA THR A 90 11.78 -20.08 -1.64
C THR A 90 10.90 -19.75 -2.86
N PRO A 91 11.13 -20.38 -4.03
CA PRO A 91 10.37 -20.09 -5.26
C PRO A 91 8.85 -20.29 -5.10
N THR A 92 8.42 -21.19 -4.19
CA THR A 92 7.02 -21.43 -3.86
C THR A 92 6.36 -20.21 -3.23
N TYR A 93 7.02 -19.58 -2.26
CA TYR A 93 6.51 -18.40 -1.55
C TYR A 93 6.46 -17.16 -2.46
N ALA A 94 7.39 -17.03 -3.41
CA ALA A 94 7.30 -16.00 -4.45
C ALA A 94 6.04 -16.17 -5.31
N ARG A 95 5.69 -17.41 -5.67
CA ARG A 95 4.46 -17.71 -6.42
C ARG A 95 3.20 -17.41 -5.60
N VAL A 96 3.19 -17.76 -4.32
CA VAL A 96 2.08 -17.46 -3.40
C VAL A 96 1.85 -15.95 -3.30
N ARG A 97 2.90 -15.13 -3.18
CA ARG A 97 2.77 -13.66 -3.18
C ARG A 97 2.15 -13.13 -4.46
N ASN A 98 2.57 -13.64 -5.62
CA ASN A 98 1.99 -13.23 -6.90
C ASN A 98 0.49 -13.58 -6.98
N LEU A 99 0.09 -14.75 -6.49
CA LEU A 99 -1.32 -15.15 -6.43
C LEU A 99 -2.15 -14.26 -5.49
N ILE A 100 -1.59 -13.92 -4.32
CA ILE A 100 -2.20 -12.96 -3.38
C ILE A 100 -2.43 -11.60 -4.05
N ASN A 101 -1.44 -11.11 -4.80
CA ASN A 101 -1.53 -9.86 -5.56
C ASN A 101 -2.56 -9.94 -6.70
N ALA A 102 -2.65 -11.09 -7.37
CA ALA A 102 -3.65 -11.37 -8.38
C ALA A 102 -5.08 -11.54 -7.81
N GLY A 103 -5.23 -11.65 -6.48
CA GLY A 103 -6.51 -11.87 -5.81
C GLY A 103 -6.96 -13.34 -5.78
N ASP A 104 -6.16 -14.26 -6.30
CA ASP A 104 -6.44 -15.69 -6.26
C ASP A 104 -5.96 -16.30 -4.94
N LEU A 105 -6.72 -16.02 -3.88
CA LEU A 105 -6.43 -16.46 -2.52
C LEU A 105 -6.60 -17.97 -2.34
N GLY A 106 -7.50 -18.59 -3.10
CA GLY A 106 -7.78 -20.03 -3.00
C GLY A 106 -6.59 -20.86 -3.52
N THR A 107 -6.05 -20.48 -4.67
CA THR A 107 -4.84 -21.14 -5.21
C THR A 107 -3.62 -20.86 -4.34
N ALA A 108 -3.49 -19.63 -3.82
CA ALA A 108 -2.40 -19.24 -2.92
C ALA A 108 -2.37 -20.10 -1.65
N GLU A 109 -3.52 -20.31 -1.01
CA GLU A 109 -3.67 -21.11 0.20
C GLU A 109 -3.34 -22.59 -0.03
N ARG A 110 -3.82 -23.16 -1.14
CA ARG A 110 -3.52 -24.57 -1.49
C ARG A 110 -2.02 -24.80 -1.66
N LEU A 111 -1.33 -23.90 -2.37
CA LEU A 111 0.12 -23.95 -2.55
C LEU A 111 0.86 -23.76 -1.22
N LEU A 112 0.33 -22.93 -0.33
CA LEU A 112 0.89 -22.73 1.00
C LEU A 112 0.79 -24.00 1.86
N TYR A 113 -0.33 -24.74 1.78
CA TYR A 113 -0.52 -26.01 2.50
C TYR A 113 0.31 -27.17 1.95
N GLU A 114 0.82 -27.05 0.72
CA GLU A 114 1.73 -28.04 0.14
C GLU A 114 3.12 -27.98 0.79
N VAL A 115 3.48 -26.84 1.39
CA VAL A 115 4.75 -26.67 2.08
C VAL A 115 4.69 -27.37 3.44
N SER A 116 5.59 -28.33 3.66
CA SER A 116 5.64 -29.13 4.88
C SER A 116 6.26 -28.39 6.07
N GLN A 117 7.13 -27.40 5.82
CA GLN A 117 7.77 -26.59 6.86
C GLN A 117 7.03 -25.27 7.04
N LYS A 118 6.60 -25.03 8.29
CA LYS A 118 5.90 -23.81 8.69
C LYS A 118 6.90 -22.82 9.26
N ASP A 119 7.57 -22.10 8.38
CA ASP A 119 8.55 -21.06 8.74
C ASP A 119 7.86 -19.71 9.01
N GLY A 120 8.61 -18.71 9.48
CA GLY A 120 8.08 -17.34 9.69
C GLY A 120 7.41 -16.77 8.44
N GLU A 121 7.96 -17.09 7.27
CA GLU A 121 7.43 -16.66 5.97
C GLU A 121 6.09 -17.33 5.64
N TRP A 122 5.89 -18.59 6.05
CA TRP A 122 4.62 -19.30 5.89
C TRP A 122 3.50 -18.62 6.68
N TYR A 123 3.75 -18.28 7.94
CA TYR A 123 2.76 -17.60 8.78
C TYR A 123 2.48 -16.17 8.28
N PHE A 124 3.49 -15.47 7.78
CA PHE A 124 3.30 -14.16 7.16
C PHE A 124 2.38 -14.22 5.93
N LEU A 125 2.59 -15.18 5.03
CA LEU A 125 1.75 -15.36 3.85
C LEU A 125 0.35 -15.85 4.19
N SER A 126 0.23 -16.77 5.16
CA SER A 126 -1.06 -17.19 5.72
C SER A 126 -1.85 -15.99 6.27
N GLY A 127 -1.19 -15.15 7.08
CA GLY A 127 -1.78 -13.91 7.60
C GLY A 127 -2.18 -12.91 6.51
N SER A 128 -1.40 -12.83 5.43
CA SER A 128 -1.71 -11.99 4.26
C SER A 128 -2.94 -12.48 3.50
N ILE A 129 -3.11 -13.79 3.36
CA ILE A 129 -4.29 -14.41 2.77
C ILE A 129 -5.52 -14.13 3.64
N ALA A 130 -5.43 -14.38 4.96
CA ALA A 130 -6.50 -14.13 5.91
C ALA A 130 -6.91 -12.65 5.94
N TYR A 131 -5.94 -11.73 5.87
CA TYR A 131 -6.18 -10.30 5.80
C TYR A 131 -7.01 -9.90 4.57
N ARG A 132 -6.71 -10.48 3.40
CA ARG A 132 -7.48 -10.23 2.17
C ARG A 132 -8.85 -10.88 2.19
N LYS A 133 -9.02 -12.02 2.88
CA LYS A 133 -10.33 -12.64 3.13
C LYS A 133 -11.20 -11.83 4.11
N GLY A 134 -10.61 -10.90 4.87
CA GLY A 134 -11.29 -10.11 5.90
C GLY A 134 -11.27 -10.76 7.29
N TRP A 135 -10.52 -11.85 7.46
CA TRP A 135 -10.35 -12.55 8.74
C TRP A 135 -9.21 -11.90 9.53
N LEU A 136 -9.51 -10.75 10.14
CA LEU A 136 -8.53 -9.92 10.82
C LEU A 136 -7.95 -10.58 12.08
N ASP A 137 -8.76 -11.34 12.81
CA ASP A 137 -8.33 -12.02 14.04
C ASP A 137 -7.28 -13.11 13.74
N GLU A 138 -7.56 -13.93 12.74
CA GLU A 138 -6.66 -14.97 12.28
C GLU A 138 -5.39 -14.38 11.65
N ALA A 139 -5.52 -13.29 10.89
CA ALA A 139 -4.37 -12.56 10.35
C ALA A 139 -3.45 -12.02 11.46
N MET A 140 -4.01 -11.48 12.55
CA MET A 140 -3.24 -10.95 13.68
C MET A 140 -2.41 -12.04 14.37
N GLN A 141 -3.03 -13.19 14.65
CA GLN A 141 -2.35 -14.32 15.28
C GLN A 141 -1.20 -14.81 14.41
N ASN A 142 -1.45 -14.99 13.11
CA ASN A 142 -0.43 -15.43 12.15
C ASN A 142 0.75 -14.43 12.05
N TYR A 143 0.49 -13.13 11.99
CA TYR A 143 1.57 -12.13 11.99
C TYR A 143 2.35 -12.10 13.30
N THR A 144 1.68 -12.30 14.43
CA THR A 144 2.34 -12.35 15.74
C THR A 144 3.29 -13.55 15.82
N LEU A 145 2.85 -14.73 15.38
CA LEU A 145 3.70 -15.93 15.28
C LEU A 145 4.88 -15.72 14.32
N ALA A 146 4.66 -15.06 13.17
CA ALA A 146 5.72 -14.73 12.23
C ALA A 146 6.80 -13.83 12.87
N VAL A 147 6.40 -12.77 13.57
CA VAL A 147 7.33 -11.88 14.31
C VAL A 147 8.04 -12.63 15.44
N GLN A 148 7.35 -13.54 16.12
CA GLN A 148 7.95 -14.32 17.21
C GLN A 148 9.05 -15.26 16.70
N MET A 149 8.86 -15.84 15.51
CA MET A 149 9.87 -16.71 14.89
C MET A 149 11.04 -15.93 14.32
N ASP A 150 10.77 -14.82 13.61
CA ASP A 150 11.81 -13.95 13.05
C ASP A 150 11.66 -12.49 13.54
N PRO A 151 12.12 -12.18 14.76
CA PRO A 151 11.99 -10.83 15.32
C PRO A 151 12.84 -9.79 14.59
N GLY A 152 13.88 -10.23 13.87
CA GLY A 152 14.73 -9.39 13.03
C GLY A 152 14.08 -8.95 11.72
N ASN A 153 12.97 -9.56 11.31
CA ASN A 153 12.32 -9.23 10.06
C ASN A 153 11.40 -8.02 10.22
N MET A 154 11.77 -6.91 9.57
CA MET A 154 11.02 -5.66 9.63
C MET A 154 9.65 -5.77 8.94
N GLU A 155 9.48 -6.62 7.94
CA GLU A 155 8.22 -6.77 7.21
C GLU A 155 7.11 -7.34 8.09
N TYR A 156 7.42 -8.34 8.91
CA TYR A 156 6.46 -9.01 9.77
C TYR A 156 5.93 -8.02 10.82
N ARG A 157 6.84 -7.20 11.37
CA ARG A 157 6.51 -6.14 12.33
C ARG A 157 5.66 -5.05 11.68
N GLN A 158 5.99 -4.67 10.45
CA GLN A 158 5.23 -3.69 9.70
C GLN A 158 3.80 -4.17 9.39
N ALA A 159 3.64 -5.43 8.97
CA ALA A 159 2.34 -6.03 8.72
C ALA A 159 1.47 -6.12 9.99
N LEU A 160 2.06 -6.52 11.13
CA LEU A 160 1.36 -6.52 12.41
C LEU A 160 0.92 -5.10 12.82
N ASN A 161 1.80 -4.13 12.67
CA ASN A 161 1.52 -2.74 13.03
C ASN A 161 0.40 -2.15 12.15
N MET A 162 0.33 -2.50 10.87
CA MET A 162 -0.77 -2.10 9.99
C MET A 162 -2.12 -2.65 10.44
N LEU A 163 -2.12 -3.88 10.94
CA LEU A 163 -3.33 -4.52 11.42
C LEU A 163 -3.80 -3.90 12.75
N GLN A 164 -2.86 -3.56 13.63
CA GLN A 164 -3.12 -2.83 14.88
C GLN A 164 -3.62 -1.40 14.64
N GLN A 165 -3.04 -0.68 13.67
CA GLN A 165 -3.49 0.68 13.32
C GLN A 165 -4.87 0.70 12.66
N ARG A 166 -5.19 -0.31 11.84
CA ARG A 166 -6.50 -0.44 11.20
C ARG A 166 -7.58 -0.89 12.18
N GLY A 167 -7.20 -1.68 13.19
CA GLY A 167 -8.07 -2.14 14.26
C GLY A 167 -8.02 -1.22 15.48
N GLY A 168 -8.26 0.09 15.31
CA GLY A 168 -8.34 1.12 16.37
C GLY A 168 -9.47 0.91 17.40
N GLY A 169 -9.52 -0.29 17.97
CA GLY A 169 -10.54 -0.79 18.87
C GLY A 169 -10.40 -2.29 19.20
N TYR A 170 -9.45 -3.04 18.63
CA TYR A 170 -9.27 -4.46 18.98
C TYR A 170 -8.40 -4.60 20.23
N ARG A 171 -9.05 -4.61 21.39
CA ARG A 171 -8.45 -5.12 22.63
C ARG A 171 -8.43 -6.65 22.54
N PRO A 172 -7.26 -7.32 22.51
CA PRO A 172 -7.20 -8.77 22.47
C PRO A 172 -7.88 -9.35 23.72
N TYR A 173 -8.90 -10.17 23.51
CA TYR A 173 -9.55 -10.92 24.57
C TYR A 173 -8.60 -12.02 25.05
N GLY A 174 -8.13 -11.87 26.30
CA GLY A 174 -7.67 -12.98 27.13
C GLY A 174 -6.26 -13.47 26.90
N TYR A 175 -5.28 -12.80 27.51
CA TYR A 175 -4.23 -13.50 28.26
C TYR A 175 -4.06 -12.79 29.60
N THR A 176 -4.81 -13.26 30.60
CA THR A 176 -4.60 -12.92 31.99
C THR A 176 -3.25 -13.51 32.40
N ASN A 177 -2.24 -12.68 32.61
CA ASN A 177 -1.19 -12.85 33.62
C ASN A 177 -0.14 -11.76 33.41
N THR A 178 -0.44 -10.56 33.91
CA THR A 178 0.48 -9.66 34.62
C THR A 178 -0.34 -8.46 35.02
N VAL A 179 -0.59 -8.35 36.32
CA VAL A 179 -1.27 -7.24 36.96
C VAL A 179 -0.65 -5.90 36.56
N ASP A 180 -1.53 -5.02 36.12
CA ASP A 180 -1.28 -3.66 35.68
C ASP A 180 -0.40 -2.87 36.66
N GLY A 181 0.67 -2.30 36.10
CA GLY A 181 1.38 -1.20 36.71
C GLY A 181 0.46 0.01 36.78
N LEU A 182 -0.19 0.16 37.95
CA LEU A 182 -0.62 1.40 38.59
C LEU A 182 -0.64 2.65 37.68
N ASP A 183 -1.77 2.78 36.98
CA ASP A 183 -2.30 4.05 36.51
C ASP A 183 -2.77 4.86 37.74
N CYS A 184 -1.82 5.43 38.48
CA CYS A 184 -2.04 6.19 39.71
C CYS A 184 -2.70 7.56 39.49
N CYS A 185 -3.03 7.93 38.24
CA CYS A 185 -3.55 9.27 37.93
C CYS A 185 -5.06 9.31 37.69
N THR A 186 -5.72 8.18 37.42
CA THR A 186 -7.17 8.15 37.15
C THR A 186 -8.04 7.79 38.35
N THR A 187 -7.45 7.31 39.45
CA THR A 187 -8.18 7.00 40.70
C THR A 187 -8.22 8.14 41.72
N MET A 188 -7.42 9.21 41.57
CA MET A 188 -7.46 10.39 42.45
C MET A 188 -8.53 11.44 42.09
N LEU A 189 -9.35 11.23 41.05
CA LEU A 189 -10.48 12.11 40.76
C LEU A 189 -11.81 11.65 41.39
N CYS A 190 -11.89 10.40 41.88
CA CYS A 190 -13.10 9.87 42.51
C CYS A 190 -13.04 9.81 44.05
N LEU A 191 -11.90 10.13 44.66
CA LEU A 191 -11.71 10.12 46.13
C LEU A 191 -11.65 11.51 46.78
N ASN A 192 -11.82 12.58 45.99
CA ASN A 192 -11.92 13.96 46.50
C ASN A 192 -13.37 14.50 46.57
N CYS A 193 -14.37 13.63 46.38
CA CYS A 193 -15.80 13.96 46.53
C CYS A 193 -16.44 13.38 47.81
N LEU A 194 -15.68 12.71 48.69
CA LEU A 194 -16.24 11.98 49.84
C LEU A 194 -15.64 12.33 51.21
N CYS A 195 -14.80 13.36 51.34
CA CYS A 195 -14.41 13.85 52.66
C CYS A 195 -13.99 15.32 52.62
N GLY A 196 -14.89 16.24 53.00
CA GLY A 196 -14.51 17.63 53.27
C GLY A 196 -15.63 18.66 53.15
N GLY A 197 -16.64 18.60 54.02
CA GLY A 197 -17.47 19.78 54.27
C GLY A 197 -18.87 19.51 54.82
N GLY A 198 -19.02 19.55 56.15
CA GLY A 198 -20.35 19.68 56.76
C GLY A 198 -20.39 19.23 58.22
N ASN A 199 -20.35 20.20 59.13
CA ASN A 199 -20.63 20.04 60.56
C ASN A 199 -22.00 19.41 60.86
N CYS A 200 -22.07 18.84 62.07
CA CYS A 200 -23.24 18.45 62.89
C CYS A 200 -23.56 16.96 62.93
#